data_AF-A0A3P2ACU1-F1
#
_entry.id   AF-A0A3P2ACU1-F1
#
_cell.length_a   1.000
_cell.length_b   1.000
_cell.length_c   1.000
_cell.angle_alpha   90.00
_cell.angle_beta   90.00
_cell.angle_gamma   90.00
#
_symmetry.space_group_name_H-M   'P 1'
#
loop_
_entity.id
_entity.type
_entity.pdbx_description
1 polymer ?
#
loop_
_entity_poly.entity_id
_entity_poly.type
_entity_poly.pdbx_seq_one_letter_code
_entity_poly.pdbx_strand_id
1 'polypeptide(L)'
;MARTSNIYVRVEPDIKEQAEVVLEKLGIPMSNAVSIFLRQVIMQNGLPFEVKIPNVKPLSLPDLSEAEFNMEIRKAHNDFENGRTYSFEEVENELKRELGR
;
A
#
# COMPACT_ATOMS: atom_id res chain seq x y z
N MET A 1 17.87 -23.86 -24.16
CA MET A 1 16.44 -24.08 -23.83
C MET A 1 16.21 -23.59 -22.41
N ALA A 2 15.38 -22.58 -22.20
CA ALA A 2 15.02 -22.13 -20.85
C ALA A 2 14.21 -23.23 -20.17
N ARG A 3 14.67 -23.71 -19.00
CA ARG A 3 13.89 -24.67 -18.19
C ARG A 3 12.72 -23.91 -17.58
N THR A 4 11.52 -24.11 -18.11
CA THR A 4 10.28 -23.61 -17.53
C THR A 4 9.81 -24.58 -16.44
N SER A 5 9.40 -24.06 -15.29
CA SER A 5 8.79 -24.82 -14.20
C SER A 5 7.36 -24.33 -14.00
N ASN A 6 6.43 -25.25 -13.78
CA ASN A 6 5.03 -24.91 -13.54
C ASN A 6 4.78 -24.64 -12.06
N ILE A 7 3.99 -23.60 -11.77
CA ILE A 7 3.58 -23.23 -10.41
C ILE A 7 2.07 -23.42 -10.31
N TYR A 8 1.63 -24.19 -9.31
CA TYR A 8 0.21 -24.38 -8.99
C TYR A 8 -0.08 -23.77 -7.61
N VAL A 9 -0.97 -22.78 -7.56
CA VAL A 9 -1.37 -22.09 -6.32
C VAL A 9 -2.88 -22.18 -6.18
N ARG A 10 -3.36 -22.46 -4.96
CA ARG A 10 -4.77 -22.33 -4.62
C ARG A 10 -5.03 -20.90 -4.18
N VAL A 11 -6.00 -20.25 -4.80
CA VAL A 11 -6.43 -18.88 -4.50
C VAL A 11 -7.95 -18.89 -4.42
N GLU A 12 -8.50 -18.08 -3.52
CA GLU A 12 -9.94 -17.86 -3.45
C GLU A 12 -10.46 -17.23 -4.76
N PRO A 13 -11.60 -17.68 -5.32
CA PRO A 13 -12.12 -17.17 -6.59
C PRO A 13 -12.27 -15.64 -6.62
N ASP A 14 -12.83 -15.07 -5.55
CA ASP A 14 -13.09 -13.64 -5.45
C ASP A 14 -11.79 -12.82 -5.44
N ILE A 15 -10.76 -13.31 -4.75
CA ILE A 15 -9.43 -12.68 -4.72
C ILE A 15 -8.76 -12.75 -6.09
N LYS A 16 -8.90 -13.88 -6.78
CA LYS A 16 -8.37 -14.03 -8.14
C LYS A 16 -9.02 -13.03 -9.09
N GLU A 17 -10.34 -12.93 -9.09
CA GLU A 17 -11.09 -12.03 -9.97
C GLU A 17 -10.74 -10.56 -9.71
N GLN A 18 -10.67 -10.15 -8.44
CA GLN A 18 -10.25 -8.80 -8.07
C GLN A 18 -8.83 -8.48 -8.53
N ALA A 19 -7.89 -9.40 -8.34
CA ALA A 19 -6.50 -9.22 -8.78
C ALA A 19 -6.42 -9.12 -10.31
N GLU A 20 -7.19 -9.93 -11.04
CA GLU A 20 -7.22 -9.95 -12.50
C GLU A 20 -7.71 -8.60 -13.06
N VAL A 21 -8.80 -8.03 -12.49
CA VAL A 21 -9.30 -6.70 -12.86
C VAL A 21 -8.25 -5.60 -12.65
N VAL A 22 -7.49 -5.66 -11.55
CA VAL A 22 -6.43 -4.66 -11.28
C VAL A 22 -5.28 -4.80 -12.25
N LEU A 23 -4.83 -6.03 -12.51
CA LEU A 23 -3.71 -6.32 -13.38
C LEU A 23 -4.02 -6.03 -14.86
N GLU A 24 -5.26 -6.27 -15.30
CA GLU A 24 -5.73 -5.89 -16.64
C GLU A 24 -5.68 -4.38 -16.88
N LYS A 25 -6.08 -3.57 -15.88
CA LYS A 25 -5.96 -2.11 -15.96
C LYS A 25 -4.51 -1.65 -16.12
N LEU A 26 -3.56 -2.43 -15.60
CA LEU A 26 -2.12 -2.18 -15.75
C LEU A 26 -1.54 -2.80 -17.04
N GLY A 27 -2.33 -3.54 -17.81
CA GLY A 27 -1.88 -4.26 -19.01
C GLY A 27 -0.96 -5.44 -18.71
N ILE A 28 -1.02 -5.98 -17.49
CA ILE A 28 -0.14 -7.06 -17.01
C ILE A 28 -0.95 -8.35 -16.89
N PRO A 29 -0.60 -9.44 -17.59
CA PRO A 29 -1.26 -10.72 -17.38
C PRO A 29 -0.85 -11.36 -16.05
N MET A 30 -1.74 -12.15 -15.45
CA MET A 30 -1.55 -12.78 -14.13
C MET A 30 -0.22 -13.55 -14.01
N SER A 31 0.16 -14.31 -15.05
CA SER A 31 1.42 -15.07 -15.08
C SER A 31 2.67 -14.17 -15.06
N ASN A 32 2.61 -13.00 -15.69
CA ASN A 32 3.69 -12.03 -15.66
C ASN A 32 3.77 -11.37 -14.29
N ALA A 33 2.64 -11.07 -13.64
CA ALA A 33 2.63 -10.53 -12.28
C ALA A 33 3.32 -11.49 -11.29
N VAL A 34 3.02 -12.79 -11.37
CA VAL A 34 3.71 -13.83 -10.57
C VAL A 34 5.22 -13.86 -10.87
N SER A 35 5.60 -13.76 -12.15
CA SER A 35 7.01 -13.72 -12.56
C SER A 35 7.74 -12.49 -12.01
N ILE A 36 7.10 -11.32 -12.01
CA ILE A 36 7.64 -10.08 -11.44
C ILE A 36 7.81 -10.22 -9.93
N PHE A 37 6.81 -10.77 -9.24
CA PHE A 37 6.87 -11.02 -7.80
C PHE A 37 8.07 -11.89 -7.43
N LEU A 38 8.29 -13.01 -8.12
CA LEU A 38 9.43 -13.89 -7.86
C LEU A 38 10.77 -13.20 -8.11
N ARG A 39 10.87 -12.35 -9.15
CA ARG A 39 12.08 -11.56 -9.40
C ARG A 39 12.35 -10.57 -8.28
N GLN A 40 11.31 -9.90 -7.76
CA GLN A 40 11.45 -8.98 -6.65
C GLN A 40 11.90 -9.69 -5.37
N VAL A 41 11.38 -10.89 -5.11
CA VAL A 41 11.85 -11.71 -3.97
C VAL A 41 13.34 -12.02 -4.08
N ILE A 42 13.82 -12.39 -5.27
CA ILE A 42 15.24 -12.66 -5.52
C ILE A 42 16.07 -11.38 -5.36
N MET A 43 15.63 -10.26 -5.92
CA MET A 43 16.36 -8.99 -5.89
C MET A 43 16.50 -8.43 -4.47
N GLN A 44 15.47 -8.57 -3.64
CA GLN A 44 15.46 -8.04 -2.28
C GLN A 44 15.97 -9.05 -1.24
N ASN A 45 16.25 -10.29 -1.65
CA ASN A 45 16.57 -11.42 -0.77
C ASN A 45 15.57 -11.52 0.40
N GLY A 46 14.28 -11.30 0.10
CA GLY A 46 13.23 -11.07 1.08
C GLY A 46 11.87 -10.88 0.42
N LEU A 47 10.84 -10.55 1.19
CA LEU A 47 9.52 -10.25 0.62
C LEU A 47 9.51 -8.84 0.01
N PRO A 48 8.85 -8.65 -1.15
CA PRO A 48 8.89 -7.39 -1.88
C PRO A 48 7.92 -6.32 -1.34
N PHE A 49 7.48 -6.52 -0.09
CA PHE A 49 6.63 -5.63 0.67
C PHE A 49 7.00 -5.77 2.15
N GLU A 50 6.75 -4.73 2.93
CA GLU A 50 7.02 -4.75 4.36
C GLU A 50 6.06 -5.71 5.07
N VAL A 51 6.60 -6.70 5.78
CA VAL A 51 5.81 -7.57 6.66
C VAL A 51 5.67 -6.90 8.02
N LYS A 52 4.70 -5.99 8.11
CA LYS A 52 4.33 -5.33 9.37
C LYS A 52 2.89 -5.69 9.71
N ILE A 53 2.62 -5.90 10.99
CA ILE A 53 1.25 -5.83 11.49
C ILE A 53 0.89 -4.34 11.44
N PRO A 54 -0.10 -3.92 10.64
CA PRO A 54 -0.45 -2.52 10.55
C PRO A 54 -0.87 -2.05 11.94
N ASN A 55 -0.05 -1.19 12.55
CA ASN A 55 -0.43 -0.51 13.77
C ASN A 55 -1.46 0.53 13.36
N VAL A 56 -2.74 0.22 13.56
CA VAL A 56 -3.87 1.14 13.30
C VAL A 56 -3.92 2.26 14.36
N LYS A 57 -2.78 2.56 15.00
CA LYS A 57 -2.68 3.65 15.96
C LYS A 57 -2.41 4.94 15.20
N PRO A 58 -3.14 6.03 15.47
CA PRO A 58 -2.77 7.34 14.96
C PRO A 58 -1.33 7.63 15.35
N LEU A 59 -0.55 8.11 14.38
CA LEU A 59 0.84 8.53 14.60
C LEU A 59 0.88 9.45 15.81
N SER A 60 1.50 8.97 16.88
CA SER A 60 1.64 9.72 18.12
C SER A 60 3.01 10.38 18.11
N LEU A 61 3.07 11.70 18.34
CA LEU A 61 4.31 12.47 18.44
C LEU A 61 5.43 11.82 19.29
N PRO A 62 5.14 11.11 20.41
CA PRO A 62 6.17 10.45 21.21
C PRO A 62 6.85 9.26 20.51
N ASP A 63 6.19 8.67 19.50
CA ASP A 63 6.65 7.45 18.82
C ASP A 63 7.48 7.75 17.58
N LEU A 64 7.63 9.03 17.19
CA LEU A 64 8.36 9.46 16.01
C LEU A 64 9.82 9.81 16.36
N SER A 65 10.76 9.27 15.60
CA SER A 65 12.13 9.81 15.59
C SER A 65 12.16 11.22 14.97
N GLU A 66 13.21 11.99 15.26
CA GLU A 66 13.39 13.33 14.70
C GLU A 66 13.38 13.32 13.15
N ALA A 67 13.94 12.27 12.54
CA ALA A 67 13.95 12.11 11.10
C ALA A 67 12.54 11.88 10.52
N GLU A 68 11.74 11.05 11.18
CA GLU A 68 10.35 10.76 10.78
C GLU A 68 9.46 11.99 10.98
N PHE A 69 9.62 12.70 12.09
CA PHE A 69 8.92 13.97 12.33
C PHE A 69 9.24 15.00 11.23
N ASN A 70 10.52 15.21 10.92
CA ASN A 70 10.95 16.13 9.87
C ASN A 70 10.40 15.73 8.48
N MET A 71 10.24 14.43 8.21
CA MET A 71 9.63 13.95 6.98
C MET A 71 8.13 14.29 6.93
N GLU A 72 7.39 14.04 8.01
CA GLU A 72 5.95 14.33 8.08
C GLU A 72 5.66 15.84 7.99
N ILE A 73 6.48 16.69 8.61
CA ILE A 73 6.34 18.16 8.50
C ILE A 73 6.56 18.64 7.06
N ARG A 74 7.50 18.05 6.33
CA ARG A 74 7.71 18.36 4.91
C ARG A 74 6.54 17.92 4.04
N LYS A 75 5.91 16.78 4.34
CA LYS A 75 4.68 16.34 3.65
C LYS A 75 3.55 17.32 3.90
N ALA A 76 3.31 17.70 5.16
CA ALA A 76 2.30 18.69 5.52
C ALA A 76 2.50 20.03 4.81
N HIS A 77 3.74 20.52 4.72
CA HIS A 77 4.07 21.73 3.97
C HIS A 77 3.74 21.59 2.47
N ASN A 78 4.11 20.47 1.86
CA ASN A 78 3.79 20.20 0.46
C ASN A 78 2.27 20.08 0.22
N ASP A 79 1.53 19.46 1.13
CA ASP A 79 0.07 19.37 1.04
C ASP A 79 -0.59 20.74 1.13
N PHE A 80 -0.09 21.62 2.01
CA PHE A 80 -0.53 23.01 2.10
C PHE A 80 -0.31 23.79 0.80
N GLU A 81 0.90 23.72 0.23
CA GLU A 81 1.24 24.41 -1.03
C GLU A 81 0.38 23.94 -2.21
N ASN A 82 -0.04 22.67 -2.22
CA ASN A 82 -0.90 22.11 -3.26
C ASN A 82 -2.40 22.26 -2.96
N GLY A 83 -2.79 22.97 -1.90
CA GLY A 83 -4.19 23.14 -1.53
C GLY A 83 -4.89 21.84 -1.09
N ARG A 84 -4.13 20.80 -0.73
CA ARG A 84 -4.65 19.56 -0.12
C ARG A 84 -4.85 19.78 1.38
N THR A 85 -5.67 20.77 1.72
CA THR A 85 -6.01 21.11 3.09
C THR A 85 -7.45 20.68 3.37
N TYR A 86 -7.73 20.45 4.64
CA TYR A 86 -9.08 20.19 5.12
C TYR A 86 -9.42 21.26 6.14
N SER A 87 -10.62 21.81 6.05
CA SER A 87 -11.19 22.65 7.08
C SER A 87 -11.55 21.80 8.30
N PHE A 88 -11.63 22.45 9.46
CA PHE A 88 -12.02 21.79 10.70
C PHE A 88 -13.37 21.08 10.58
N GLU A 89 -14.32 21.70 9.88
CA GLU A 89 -15.68 21.19 9.69
C GLU A 89 -15.72 19.95 8.78
N GLU A 90 -14.89 19.92 7.73
CA GLU A 90 -14.71 18.74 6.87
C GLU A 90 -14.13 17.56 7.65
N VAL A 91 -13.08 17.81 8.44
CA VAL A 91 -12.46 16.79 9.30
C VAL A 91 -13.45 16.27 10.34
N GLU A 92 -14.22 17.14 10.98
CA GLU A 92 -15.20 16.75 11.99
C GLU A 92 -16.31 15.87 11.39
N ASN A 93 -16.82 16.23 10.20
CA ASN A 93 -17.85 15.46 9.52
C ASN A 93 -17.36 14.09 9.06
N GLU A 94 -16.11 14.01 8.58
CA GLU A 94 -15.49 12.75 8.16
C GLU A 94 -15.24 11.82 9.35
N LEU A 95 -14.75 12.34 10.47
CA LEU A 95 -14.57 11.58 11.71
C LEU A 95 -15.90 11.07 12.28
N LYS A 96 -16.97 11.87 12.24
CA LYS A 96 -18.31 11.41 12.63
C LYS A 96 -18.80 10.25 11.76
N ARG A 97 -18.54 10.32 10.45
CA ARG A 97 -18.91 9.28 9.49
C ARG A 97 -18.14 7.97 9.72
N GLU A 98 -16.84 8.04 10.00
CA GLU A 98 -15.99 6.85 10.21
C GLU A 98 -16.16 6.21 11.59
N LEU A 99 -16.37 7.01 12.64
CA LEU A 99 -16.46 6.53 14.02
C LEU A 99 -17.91 6.28 14.50
N GLY A 100 -18.91 6.53 13.65
CA GLY A 100 -20.30 6.13 13.87
C GLY A 100 -20.96 6.70 15.14
N ARG A 101 -20.66 7.96 15.50
CA ARG A 101 -21.36 8.67 16.58
C ARG A 101 -22.39 9.64 16.04
#